data_AF-A0A955K111-F1
#
_entry.id   AF-A0A955K111-F1
#
_cell.length_a   1.000
_cell.length_b   1.000
_cell.length_c   1.000
_cell.angle_alpha   90.00
_cell.angle_beta   90.00
_cell.angle_gamma   90.00
#
_symmetry.space_group_name_H-M   'P 1'
#
loop_
_entity.id
_entity.type
_entity.pdbx_description
1 polymer ?
#
loop_
_entity_poly.entity_id
_entity_poly.type
_entity_poly.pdbx_seq_one_letter_code
_entity_poly.pdbx_strand_id
1 'polypeptide(L)'
;GEEFNVSSPSQLADILFKKLKLSTTGIKKGKTGYSTAARELDKLRGQHKIIDYISQYREITKLKNTYIDTLPSMVDENDRLHTTFNLTIAQTGRLSSTDPNLQNIPVRTDLGKRIREAFIAEKGNVLISADYSQFELRLAAYLADDKDMINLFNKDTDIHTATAAQVYGRSVEDVT
;
A
#
# COMPACT_ATOMS: atom_id res chain seq x y z
N GLY A 1 -4.29 -21.21 -25.38
CA GLY A 1 -4.78 -20.32 -24.32
C GLY A 1 -6.29 -20.21 -24.44
N GLU A 2 -6.94 -19.52 -23.50
CA GLU A 2 -8.37 -19.19 -23.57
C GLU A 2 -8.59 -17.74 -23.12
N GLU A 3 -9.71 -17.15 -23.51
CA GLU A 3 -10.15 -15.86 -23.02
C GLU A 3 -10.81 -16.00 -21.64
N PHE A 4 -10.48 -15.08 -20.73
CA PHE A 4 -11.09 -15.01 -19.41
C PHE A 4 -11.00 -13.59 -18.86
N ASN A 5 -11.83 -13.28 -17.88
CA ASN A 5 -11.82 -12.00 -17.21
C ASN A 5 -10.74 -11.96 -16.11
N VAL A 6 -9.64 -11.24 -16.38
CA VAL A 6 -8.51 -11.06 -15.43
C VAL A 6 -8.93 -10.31 -14.15
N SER A 7 -9.96 -9.48 -14.22
CA SER A 7 -10.49 -8.78 -13.04
C SER A 7 -11.30 -9.69 -12.10
N SER A 8 -11.77 -10.86 -12.58
CA SER A 8 -12.48 -11.84 -11.76
C SER A 8 -11.51 -12.72 -10.98
N PRO A 9 -11.45 -12.63 -9.64
CA PRO A 9 -10.52 -13.43 -8.84
C PRO A 9 -10.76 -14.94 -8.98
N SER A 10 -12.02 -15.35 -9.18
CA SER A 10 -12.40 -16.75 -9.33
C SER A 10 -11.97 -17.33 -10.67
N GLN A 11 -12.22 -16.61 -11.77
CA GLN A 11 -11.74 -17.07 -13.09
C GLN A 11 -10.21 -17.11 -13.12
N LEU A 12 -9.57 -16.08 -12.56
CA LEU A 12 -8.11 -16.05 -12.46
C LEU A 12 -7.55 -17.23 -11.64
N ALA A 13 -8.16 -17.56 -10.50
CA ALA A 13 -7.74 -18.70 -9.69
C ALA A 13 -7.85 -20.02 -10.47
N ASP A 14 -8.91 -20.20 -11.26
CA ASP A 14 -9.10 -21.37 -12.10
C ASP A 14 -8.01 -21.49 -13.18
N ILE A 15 -7.67 -20.39 -13.85
CA ILE A 15 -6.55 -20.36 -14.80
C ILE A 15 -5.23 -20.75 -14.12
N LEU A 16 -4.90 -20.10 -13.01
CA LEU A 16 -3.59 -20.27 -12.36
C LEU A 16 -3.42 -21.67 -11.75
N PHE A 17 -4.44 -22.17 -11.04
CA PHE A 17 -4.28 -23.37 -10.22
C PHE A 17 -4.87 -24.64 -10.84
N LYS A 18 -5.91 -24.54 -11.69
CA LYS A 18 -6.48 -25.72 -12.37
C LYS A 18 -5.84 -25.95 -13.73
N LYS A 19 -5.70 -24.89 -14.55
CA LYS A 19 -5.19 -25.04 -15.94
C LYS A 19 -3.67 -25.01 -16.01
N LEU A 20 -3.04 -23.97 -15.47
CA LEU A 20 -1.59 -23.85 -15.44
C LEU A 20 -0.94 -24.70 -14.35
N LYS A 21 -1.74 -25.23 -13.41
CA LYS A 21 -1.30 -26.10 -12.32
C LYS A 21 -0.12 -25.52 -11.53
N LEU A 22 -0.12 -24.20 -11.33
CA LEU A 22 0.89 -23.55 -10.50
C LEU A 22 0.80 -24.03 -9.05
N SER A 23 1.92 -23.97 -8.34
CA SER A 23 2.00 -24.47 -6.97
C SER A 23 1.01 -23.74 -6.06
N THR A 24 0.26 -24.50 -5.28
CA THR A 24 -0.65 -23.97 -4.24
C THR A 24 -0.02 -23.98 -2.86
N THR A 25 1.25 -24.40 -2.74
CA THR A 25 1.94 -24.52 -1.46
C THR A 25 2.09 -23.15 -0.80
N GLY A 26 1.60 -23.01 0.42
CA GLY A 26 1.64 -21.75 1.17
C GLY A 26 0.69 -20.68 0.65
N ILE A 27 -0.16 -20.98 -0.35
CA ILE A 27 -1.20 -20.08 -0.84
C ILE A 27 -2.45 -20.21 0.02
N LYS A 28 -2.92 -19.08 0.55
CA LYS A 28 -4.15 -19.05 1.35
C LYS A 28 -5.36 -19.48 0.52
N LYS A 29 -6.23 -20.31 1.10
CA LYS A 29 -7.51 -20.72 0.51
C LYS A 29 -8.66 -20.06 1.26
N GLY A 30 -9.50 -19.32 0.54
CA GLY A 30 -10.73 -18.73 1.05
C GLY A 30 -11.96 -19.57 0.69
N LYS A 31 -13.14 -19.01 0.95
CA LYS A 31 -14.44 -19.66 0.63
C LYS A 31 -14.62 -19.93 -0.86
N THR A 32 -14.10 -19.05 -1.72
CA THR A 32 -14.26 -19.11 -3.18
C THR A 32 -13.10 -19.78 -3.91
N GLY A 33 -12.15 -20.38 -3.18
CA GLY A 33 -10.97 -21.04 -3.75
C GLY A 33 -9.65 -20.44 -3.29
N TYR A 34 -8.58 -20.73 -4.01
CA TYR A 34 -7.25 -20.19 -3.70
C TYR A 34 -7.21 -18.68 -3.95
N SER A 35 -6.61 -17.97 -3.00
CA SER A 35 -6.48 -16.52 -3.06
C SER A 35 -5.57 -16.11 -4.21
N THR A 36 -6.03 -15.13 -4.98
CA THR A 36 -5.21 -14.43 -5.96
C THR A 36 -4.82 -13.05 -5.46
N ALA A 37 -4.85 -12.78 -4.15
CA ALA A 37 -4.41 -11.48 -3.62
C ALA A 37 -2.94 -11.20 -3.95
N ALA A 38 -2.53 -9.92 -4.02
CA ALA A 38 -1.16 -9.53 -4.40
C ALA A 38 -0.08 -10.28 -3.60
N ARG A 39 -0.19 -10.32 -2.27
CA ARG A 39 0.73 -11.06 -1.39
C ARG A 39 0.82 -12.57 -1.68
N GLU A 40 -0.25 -13.16 -2.19
CA GLU A 40 -0.29 -14.58 -2.51
C GLU A 40 0.29 -14.83 -3.91
N LEU A 41 0.01 -13.94 -4.87
CA LEU A 41 0.63 -13.97 -6.20
C LEU A 41 2.15 -13.72 -6.13
N ASP A 42 2.61 -12.89 -5.20
CA ASP A 42 4.04 -12.62 -5.01
C ASP A 42 4.83 -13.90 -4.67
N LYS A 43 4.23 -14.84 -3.94
CA LYS A 43 4.84 -16.16 -3.65
C LYS A 43 5.01 -17.04 -4.89
N LEU A 44 4.29 -16.73 -5.96
CA LEU A 44 4.32 -17.45 -7.23
C LEU A 44 5.23 -16.78 -8.27
N ARG A 45 5.86 -15.64 -7.93
CA ARG A 45 6.81 -14.99 -8.83
C ARG A 45 7.97 -15.94 -9.17
N GLY A 46 8.42 -15.87 -10.41
CA GLY A 46 9.42 -16.79 -10.95
C GLY A 46 8.88 -18.15 -11.41
N GLN A 47 7.68 -18.57 -10.99
CA GLN A 47 7.07 -19.82 -11.48
C GLN A 47 6.50 -19.68 -12.89
N HIS A 48 5.89 -18.53 -13.22
CA HIS A 48 5.32 -18.29 -14.53
C HIS A 48 5.19 -16.80 -14.85
N LYS A 49 5.55 -16.39 -16.09
CA LYS A 49 5.53 -14.98 -16.54
C LYS A 49 4.15 -14.31 -16.43
N ILE A 50 3.07 -15.09 -16.47
CA ILE A 50 1.69 -14.57 -16.34
C ILE A 50 1.48 -13.85 -15.00
N ILE A 51 2.19 -14.25 -13.93
CA ILE A 51 2.06 -13.65 -12.60
C ILE A 51 2.47 -12.18 -12.61
N ASP A 52 3.55 -11.86 -13.33
CA ASP A 52 4.03 -10.49 -13.47
C ASP A 52 3.05 -9.65 -14.29
N TYR A 53 2.51 -10.20 -15.39
CA TYR A 53 1.51 -9.50 -16.19
C TYR A 53 0.19 -9.27 -15.43
N ILE A 54 -0.26 -10.22 -14.60
CA ILE A 54 -1.43 -10.03 -13.75
C ILE A 54 -1.20 -8.89 -12.75
N SER A 55 -0.01 -8.85 -12.15
CA SER A 55 0.35 -7.82 -11.17
C SER A 55 0.36 -6.44 -11.81
N GLN A 56 1.00 -6.30 -12.98
CA GLN A 56 1.01 -5.06 -13.78
C GLN A 56 -0.39 -4.65 -14.22
N TYR A 57 -1.19 -5.59 -14.76
CA TYR A 57 -2.57 -5.34 -15.17
C TYR A 57 -3.38 -4.76 -14.00
N ARG A 58 -3.33 -5.39 -12.84
CA ARG A 58 -4.09 -4.94 -11.66
C ARG A 58 -3.65 -3.58 -11.15
N GLU A 59 -2.35 -3.30 -11.17
CA GLU A 59 -1.84 -1.99 -10.83
C GLU A 59 -2.41 -0.94 -11.80
N ILE A 60 -2.22 -1.11 -13.10
CA ILE A 60 -2.65 -0.15 -14.12
C ILE A 60 -4.17 0.02 -14.10
N THR A 61 -4.94 -1.07 -14.04
CA THR A 61 -6.42 -1.01 -13.99
C THR A 61 -6.89 -0.30 -12.73
N LYS A 62 -6.25 -0.52 -11.57
CA LYS A 62 -6.60 0.20 -10.34
C LYS A 62 -6.26 1.69 -10.47
N LEU A 63 -5.06 2.03 -10.95
CA LEU A 63 -4.64 3.41 -11.15
C LEU A 63 -5.59 4.16 -12.09
N LYS A 64 -5.95 3.52 -13.22
CA LYS A 64 -6.89 4.05 -14.21
C LYS A 64 -8.29 4.22 -13.63
N ASN A 65 -8.92 3.13 -13.21
CA ASN A 65 -10.33 3.13 -12.87
C ASN A 65 -10.60 3.87 -11.57
N THR A 66 -9.74 3.72 -10.55
CA THR A 66 -9.99 4.34 -9.23
C THR A 66 -9.58 5.81 -9.19
N TYR A 67 -8.57 6.22 -9.96
CA TYR A 67 -8.02 7.57 -9.83
C TYR A 67 -8.14 8.38 -11.13
N ILE A 68 -7.56 7.91 -12.23
CA ILE A 68 -7.44 8.71 -13.47
C ILE A 68 -8.80 9.00 -14.10
N ASP A 69 -9.68 8.00 -14.20
CA ASP A 69 -11.00 8.19 -14.82
C ASP A 69 -12.01 8.78 -13.83
N THR A 70 -11.88 8.41 -12.55
CA THR A 70 -12.89 8.74 -11.54
C THR A 70 -12.71 10.13 -10.96
N LEU A 71 -11.50 10.52 -10.51
CA LEU A 71 -11.31 11.78 -9.79
C LEU A 71 -11.66 13.03 -10.62
N PRO A 72 -11.31 13.12 -11.92
CA PRO A 72 -11.72 14.26 -12.73
C PRO A 72 -13.24 14.42 -12.87
N SER A 73 -14.00 13.33 -12.75
CA SER A 73 -15.48 13.41 -12.78
C SER A 73 -16.10 13.89 -11.46
N MET A 74 -15.29 14.05 -10.41
CA MET A 74 -15.74 14.40 -9.05
C MET A 74 -15.32 15.81 -8.62
N VAL A 75 -14.71 16.60 -9.51
CA VAL A 75 -14.35 18.00 -9.23
C VAL A 75 -15.58 18.90 -9.28
N ASP A 76 -15.56 19.98 -8.52
CA ASP A 76 -16.56 21.05 -8.60
C ASP A 76 -16.30 21.99 -9.78
N GLU A 77 -17.12 23.04 -9.91
CA GLU A 77 -17.00 24.08 -10.94
C GLU A 77 -15.70 24.90 -10.88
N ASN A 78 -14.94 24.79 -9.78
CA ASN A 78 -13.68 25.48 -9.55
C ASN A 78 -12.48 24.51 -9.60
N ASP A 79 -12.66 23.34 -10.22
CA ASP A 79 -11.65 22.26 -10.33
C ASP A 79 -11.14 21.77 -8.96
N ARG A 80 -11.97 21.83 -7.92
CA ARG A 80 -11.63 21.36 -6.58
C ARG A 80 -12.26 20.02 -6.28
N LEU A 81 -11.48 19.17 -5.63
CA LEU A 81 -11.91 17.86 -5.17
C LEU A 81 -12.26 17.91 -3.68
N HIS A 82 -13.47 17.51 -3.33
CA HIS A 82 -13.99 17.56 -1.97
C HIS A 82 -14.10 16.15 -1.40
N THR A 83 -13.42 15.87 -0.29
CA THR A 83 -13.53 14.59 0.41
C THR A 83 -14.32 14.73 1.70
N THR A 84 -14.95 13.65 2.14
CA THR A 84 -15.60 13.57 3.45
C THR A 84 -14.70 12.84 4.44
N PHE A 85 -14.36 13.51 5.55
CA PHE A 85 -13.66 12.88 6.68
C PHE A 85 -14.66 12.34 7.70
N ASN A 86 -14.72 11.02 7.83
CA ASN A 86 -15.57 10.35 8.80
C ASN A 86 -14.80 10.11 10.11
N LEU A 87 -15.39 10.56 11.21
CA LEU A 87 -14.82 10.51 12.56
C LEU A 87 -15.15 9.21 13.32
N THR A 88 -16.24 8.53 12.95
CA THR A 88 -16.86 7.48 13.78
C THR A 88 -16.75 6.07 13.19
N ILE A 89 -16.00 5.88 12.11
CA ILE A 89 -15.94 4.59 11.38
C ILE A 89 -14.84 3.67 11.92
N ALA A 90 -13.63 4.19 12.15
CA ALA A 90 -12.51 3.33 12.53
C ALA A 90 -12.55 3.01 14.03
N GLN A 91 -12.47 1.73 14.38
CA GLN A 91 -12.41 1.26 15.77
C GLN A 91 -11.22 1.83 16.56
N THR A 92 -10.14 2.21 15.86
CA THR A 92 -8.92 2.78 16.47
C THR A 92 -8.99 4.29 16.68
N GLY A 93 -10.10 4.94 16.31
CA GLY A 93 -10.25 6.39 16.35
C GLY A 93 -9.59 7.16 15.20
N ARG A 94 -9.04 6.46 14.19
CA ARG A 94 -8.49 7.11 12.99
C ARG A 94 -9.60 7.75 12.14
N LEU A 95 -9.30 8.88 11.51
CA LEU A 95 -10.13 9.42 10.44
C LEU A 95 -10.14 8.47 9.25
N SER A 96 -11.29 8.37 8.58
CA SER A 96 -11.39 7.74 7.27
C SER A 96 -11.91 8.74 6.24
N SER A 97 -11.50 8.59 4.99
CA SER A 97 -11.88 9.48 3.89
C SER A 97 -12.75 8.74 2.86
N THR A 98 -13.87 9.35 2.48
CA THR A 98 -14.80 8.83 1.45
C THR A 98 -15.21 9.94 0.48
N ASP A 99 -15.67 9.53 -0.69
CA ASP A 99 -16.30 10.38 -1.72
C ASP A 99 -15.55 11.67 -2.07
N PRO A 100 -14.33 11.58 -2.63
CA PRO A 100 -13.51 10.37 -2.84
C PRO A 100 -12.56 10.11 -1.66
N ASN A 101 -12.01 8.89 -1.59
CA ASN A 101 -10.99 8.56 -0.60
C ASN A 101 -9.61 9.15 -0.97
N LEU A 102 -9.24 10.26 -0.34
CA LEU A 102 -7.98 10.97 -0.53
C LEU A 102 -6.85 10.53 0.41
N GLN A 103 -7.13 9.67 1.38
CA GLN A 103 -6.08 9.08 2.22
C GLN A 103 -5.28 8.00 1.48
N ASN A 104 -5.88 7.38 0.46
CA ASN A 104 -5.30 6.25 -0.28
C ASN A 104 -4.76 6.65 -1.66
N ILE A 105 -4.33 7.91 -1.85
CA ILE A 105 -3.67 8.34 -3.10
C ILE A 105 -2.32 7.62 -3.24
N PRO A 106 -2.04 7.00 -4.41
CA PRO A 106 -0.87 6.15 -4.60
C PRO A 106 0.45 6.93 -4.56
N VAL A 107 1.52 6.28 -4.04
CA VAL A 107 2.81 6.95 -3.75
C VAL A 107 4.04 6.11 -4.09
N ARG A 108 3.86 4.79 -4.17
CA ARG A 108 4.97 3.83 -4.12
C ARG A 108 5.61 3.61 -5.48
N THR A 109 4.80 3.55 -6.54
CA THR A 109 5.26 3.30 -7.91
C THR A 109 5.34 4.60 -8.69
N ASP A 110 6.14 4.64 -9.75
CA ASP A 110 6.33 5.87 -10.53
C ASP A 110 5.02 6.34 -11.18
N LEU A 111 4.19 5.42 -11.67
CA LEU A 111 2.83 5.75 -12.13
C LEU A 111 1.96 6.31 -11.00
N GLY A 112 2.06 5.73 -9.80
CA GLY A 112 1.36 6.24 -8.62
C GLY A 112 1.79 7.65 -8.24
N LYS A 113 3.09 7.93 -8.25
CA LYS A 113 3.65 9.29 -7.97
C LYS A 113 3.11 10.32 -8.96
N ARG A 114 3.01 9.98 -10.24
CA ARG A 114 2.43 10.87 -11.27
C ARG A 114 0.97 11.22 -11.01
N ILE A 115 0.18 10.32 -10.41
CA ILE A 115 -1.19 10.64 -10.00
C ILE A 115 -1.18 11.64 -8.85
N ARG A 116 -0.26 11.49 -7.88
CA ARG A 116 -0.12 12.44 -6.78
C ARG A 116 0.31 13.83 -7.25
N GLU A 117 1.12 13.91 -8.30
CA GLU A 117 1.53 15.20 -8.91
C GLU A 117 0.35 15.99 -9.50
N ALA A 118 -0.79 15.34 -9.78
CA ALA A 118 -2.00 16.02 -10.22
C ALA A 118 -2.69 16.83 -9.11
N PHE A 119 -2.34 16.61 -7.84
CA PHE A 119 -2.84 17.39 -6.71
C PHE A 119 -1.97 18.63 -6.54
N ILE A 120 -2.48 19.77 -7.03
CA ILE A 120 -1.74 21.04 -7.08
C ILE A 120 -2.33 22.08 -6.12
N ALA A 121 -1.50 23.01 -5.69
CA ALA A 121 -1.97 24.22 -5.02
C ALA A 121 -2.61 25.17 -6.03
N GLU A 122 -3.54 25.99 -5.54
CA GLU A 122 -4.04 27.13 -6.31
C GLU A 122 -2.91 28.12 -6.61
N LYS A 123 -3.03 28.88 -7.71
CA LYS A 123 -2.04 29.86 -8.13
C LYS A 123 -1.70 30.85 -6.99
N GLY A 124 -0.40 31.02 -6.75
CA GLY A 124 0.11 31.88 -5.67
C GLY A 124 0.22 31.19 -4.31
N ASN A 125 -0.21 29.93 -4.19
CA ASN A 125 -0.10 29.12 -2.99
C ASN A 125 0.87 27.95 -3.18
N VAL A 126 1.21 27.30 -2.06
CA VAL A 126 2.01 26.06 -2.02
C VAL A 126 1.34 25.03 -1.14
N LEU A 127 1.51 23.74 -1.46
CA LEU A 127 1.09 22.65 -0.57
C LEU A 127 2.21 22.37 0.44
N ILE A 128 1.85 22.31 1.72
CA ILE A 128 2.75 21.89 2.80
C ILE A 128 2.28 20.52 3.28
N SER A 129 3.20 19.56 3.30
CA SER A 129 2.95 18.22 3.85
C SER A 129 3.82 18.04 5.10
N ALA A 130 3.19 17.61 6.19
CA ALA A 130 3.87 17.27 7.44
C ALA A 130 3.43 15.86 7.85
N ASP A 131 4.40 15.00 8.12
CA ASP A 131 4.20 13.62 8.53
C ASP A 131 5.07 13.34 9.77
N TYR A 132 4.51 12.63 10.76
CA TYR A 132 5.23 12.32 11.97
C TYR A 132 6.25 11.20 11.74
N SER A 133 7.53 11.52 11.93
CA SER A 133 8.60 10.51 11.87
C SER A 133 8.38 9.39 12.89
N GLN A 134 8.08 8.19 12.38
CA GLN A 134 7.98 6.95 13.16
C GLN A 134 7.00 7.04 14.35
N PHE A 135 5.88 7.75 14.18
CA PHE A 135 4.90 8.02 15.25
C PHE A 135 4.49 6.79 16.06
N GLU A 136 4.14 5.69 15.38
CA GLU A 136 3.65 4.48 16.05
C GLU A 136 4.72 3.81 16.91
N LEU A 137 5.99 3.80 16.46
CA LEU A 137 7.08 3.23 17.25
C LEU A 137 7.42 4.13 18.45
N ARG A 138 7.39 5.45 18.28
CA ARG A 138 7.59 6.40 19.39
C ARG A 138 6.50 6.22 20.45
N LEU A 139 5.24 6.05 20.01
CA LEU A 139 4.13 5.78 20.91
C LEU A 139 4.30 4.42 21.62
N ALA A 140 4.72 3.38 20.90
CA ALA A 140 4.99 2.07 21.49
C ALA A 140 6.10 2.13 22.56
N ALA A 141 7.20 2.84 22.30
CA ALA A 141 8.29 3.04 23.27
C ALA A 141 7.79 3.65 24.57
N TYR A 142 6.99 4.72 24.45
CA TYR A 142 6.42 5.41 25.59
C TYR A 142 5.42 4.55 26.35
N LEU A 143 4.49 3.88 25.66
CA LEU A 143 3.48 3.03 26.30
C LEU A 143 4.09 1.80 26.98
N ALA A 144 5.22 1.29 26.49
CA ALA A 144 5.95 0.17 27.07
C ALA A 144 6.95 0.58 28.17
N ASP A 145 7.16 1.88 28.39
CA ASP A 145 8.26 2.43 29.21
C ASP A 145 9.65 1.87 28.82
N ASP A 146 9.87 1.67 27.51
CA ASP A 146 11.13 1.16 26.97
C ASP A 146 12.17 2.28 26.92
N LYS A 147 12.98 2.37 27.97
CA LYS A 147 14.00 3.42 28.12
C LYS A 147 15.06 3.38 27.04
N ASP A 148 15.41 2.20 26.54
CA ASP A 148 16.42 2.07 25.49
C ASP A 148 15.88 2.63 24.18
N MET A 149 14.64 2.28 23.83
CA MET A 149 13.98 2.77 22.62
C MET A 149 13.67 4.27 22.69
N ILE A 150 13.25 4.79 23.86
CA ILE A 150 13.08 6.23 24.09
C ILE A 150 14.41 6.97 23.91
N ASN A 151 15.50 6.44 24.47
CA ASN A 151 16.82 7.07 24.34
C ASN A 151 17.33 7.06 22.89
N LEU A 152 17.07 5.99 22.12
CA LEU A 152 17.40 5.94 20.69
C LEU A 152 16.64 7.03 19.91
N PHE A 153 15.35 7.18 20.19
CA PHE A 153 14.51 8.21 19.55
C PHE A 153 14.90 9.65 19.91
N ASN A 154 15.42 9.88 21.12
CA ASN A 154 15.90 11.20 21.56
C ASN A 154 17.28 11.55 20.99
N LYS A 155 18.04 10.56 20.51
CA LYS A 155 19.36 10.73 19.89
C LYS A 155 19.29 10.80 18.36
N ASP A 156 18.10 10.79 17.77
CA ASP A 156 17.86 10.68 16.32
C ASP A 156 18.65 9.52 15.68
N THR A 157 18.87 8.44 16.42
CA THR A 157 19.50 7.22 15.90
C THR A 157 18.52 6.50 14.98
N ASP A 158 19.01 5.96 13.86
CA ASP A 158 18.20 5.10 12.99
C ASP A 158 17.81 3.82 13.73
N ILE A 159 16.56 3.76 14.17
CA ILE A 159 16.03 2.63 14.91
C ILE A 159 15.96 1.35 14.07
N HIS A 160 15.79 1.44 12.76
CA HIS A 160 15.73 0.24 11.92
C HIS A 160 17.09 -0.44 11.90
N THR A 161 18.14 0.37 11.74
CA THR A 161 19.52 -0.09 11.77
C THR A 161 19.91 -0.58 13.18
N ALA A 162 19.54 0.15 14.24
CA ALA A 162 19.81 -0.26 15.63
C ALA A 162 19.08 -1.56 16.02
N THR A 163 17.81 -1.72 15.66
CA THR A 163 17.05 -2.95 15.91
C THR A 163 17.61 -4.12 15.10
N ALA A 164 17.97 -3.91 13.82
CA ALA A 164 18.60 -4.94 13.01
C ALA A 164 19.95 -5.38 13.61
N ALA A 165 20.78 -4.44 14.05
CA ALA A 165 22.05 -4.72 14.72
C ALA A 165 21.84 -5.61 15.95
N GLN A 166 20.87 -5.29 16.81
CA GLN A 166 20.53 -6.10 17.97
C GLN A 166 20.01 -7.49 17.61
N VAL A 167 19.08 -7.59 16.65
CA VAL A 167 18.49 -8.88 16.21
C VAL A 167 19.55 -9.81 15.63
N TYR A 168 20.50 -9.26 14.86
CA TYR A 168 21.56 -10.02 14.22
C TYR A 168 22.84 -10.13 15.07
N GLY A 169 22.87 -9.52 16.26
CA GLY A 169 24.04 -9.50 17.14
C GLY A 169 25.28 -8.85 16.51
N ARG A 170 25.09 -7.79 15.70
CA ARG A 170 26.14 -7.07 14.98
C ARG A 170 26.27 -5.62 15.47
N SER A 171 27.37 -4.96 15.11
CA SER A 171 27.49 -3.52 15.30
C SER A 171 26.52 -2.78 14.36
N VAL A 172 26.16 -1.53 14.71
CA VAL A 172 25.29 -0.70 13.86
C VAL A 172 25.97 -0.39 12.53
N GLU A 173 27.31 -0.32 12.49
CA GLU A 173 28.08 -0.09 11.28
C GLU A 173 28.05 -1.28 10.30
N ASP A 174 27.77 -2.49 10.78
CA ASP A 174 27.76 -3.73 9.98
C ASP A 174 26.37 -4.11 9.43
N VAL A 175 25.36 -3.24 9.63
CA VAL A 175 24.00 -3.45 9.12
C VAL A 175 23.87 -2.81 7.74
N THR A 176 23.64 -3.65 6.73
CA THR A 176 23.44 -3.28 5.31
C THR A 176 21.98 -3.33 4.90
#